data_AF-A0A8C0UTE8-F1
#
_entry.id   AF-A0A8C0UTE8-F1
#
_cell.length_a   1.000
_cell.length_b   1.000
_cell.length_c   1.000
_cell.angle_alpha   90.00
_cell.angle_beta   90.00
_cell.angle_gamma   90.00
#
_symmetry.space_group_name_H-M   'P 1'
#
loop_
_entity.id
_entity.type
_entity.pdbx_description
1 polymer ?
#
loop_
_entity_poly.entity_id
_entity_poly.type
_entity_poly.pdbx_seq_one_letter_code
_entity_poly.pdbx_strand_id
1 'polypeptide(L)'
;MLQHPQVKGPGVGLLGFSKGGEMCLAMAAFLKNIMAVASLNAPVAITCIPLCYKDKIIPTLTLYEHKAKATNSKCLDYSDVLDDPFQAPGNQSLIPLDKAEAQFLFVLGQDDHVVKSEHYATEVCKLLQAQGKENFQILSYPGTGHCIDPPFFPLYRIGSHPVFHKRAVLGGELRAYSKAQVHAWSQIQAFFKKYLIVN
;
A
#
# COMPACT_ATOMS: atom_id res chain seq x y z
N MET A 1 -16.32 -15.23 -0.16
CA MET A 1 -15.10 -16.03 -0.40
C MET A 1 -15.06 -17.28 0.46
N LEU A 2 -14.88 -17.20 1.78
CA LEU A 2 -14.67 -18.39 2.64
C LEU A 2 -15.82 -19.41 2.68
N GLN A 3 -17.04 -19.03 2.31
CA GLN A 3 -18.18 -19.94 2.21
C GLN A 3 -18.23 -20.69 0.86
N HIS A 4 -17.36 -20.36 -0.09
CA HIS A 4 -17.36 -20.98 -1.42
C HIS A 4 -16.65 -22.33 -1.37
N PRO A 5 -17.25 -23.43 -1.90
CA PRO A 5 -16.72 -24.78 -1.74
C PRO A 5 -15.35 -25.02 -2.40
N GLN A 6 -14.96 -24.18 -3.36
CA GLN A 6 -13.66 -24.25 -4.04
C GLN A 6 -12.58 -23.36 -3.40
N VAL A 7 -12.86 -22.75 -2.24
CA VAL A 7 -11.87 -21.96 -1.49
C VAL A 7 -11.37 -22.80 -0.31
N LYS A 8 -10.06 -23.10 -0.27
CA LYS A 8 -9.45 -23.99 0.73
C LYS A 8 -9.70 -23.52 2.19
N GLY A 9 -9.62 -22.22 2.46
CA GLY A 9 -9.65 -21.70 3.84
C GLY A 9 -8.39 -22.10 4.65
N PRO A 10 -8.38 -21.90 5.98
CA PRO A 10 -9.47 -21.37 6.83
C PRO A 10 -9.62 -19.83 6.75
N GLY A 11 -8.65 -19.15 6.16
CA GLY A 11 -8.69 -17.72 5.88
C GLY A 11 -8.36 -17.38 4.43
N VAL A 12 -8.25 -16.10 4.13
CA VAL A 12 -7.92 -15.58 2.79
C VAL A 12 -6.68 -14.70 2.82
N GLY A 13 -6.00 -14.64 1.68
CA GLY A 13 -5.02 -13.59 1.40
C GLY A 13 -5.68 -12.39 0.73
N LEU A 14 -5.13 -11.21 0.97
CA LEU A 14 -5.56 -9.97 0.32
C LEU A 14 -4.38 -9.37 -0.45
N LEU A 15 -4.61 -9.02 -1.71
CA LEU A 15 -3.66 -8.28 -2.55
C LEU A 15 -4.29 -6.94 -2.89
N GLY A 16 -3.64 -5.84 -2.52
CA GLY A 16 -4.16 -4.50 -2.74
C GLY A 16 -3.09 -3.54 -3.22
N PHE A 17 -3.47 -2.69 -4.18
CA PHE A 17 -2.64 -1.64 -4.74
C PHE A 17 -3.22 -0.26 -4.37
N SER A 18 -2.36 0.69 -3.99
CA SER A 18 -2.76 2.08 -3.70
C SER A 18 -3.86 2.13 -2.62
N LYS A 19 -4.97 2.83 -2.86
CA LYS A 19 -6.16 2.82 -1.98
C LYS A 19 -6.68 1.40 -1.69
N GLY A 20 -6.55 0.47 -2.63
CA GLY A 20 -6.88 -0.94 -2.41
C GLY A 20 -5.97 -1.63 -1.39
N GLY A 21 -4.69 -1.26 -1.35
CA GLY A 21 -3.74 -1.73 -0.32
C GLY A 21 -4.07 -1.17 1.06
N GLU A 22 -4.42 0.12 1.13
CA GLU A 22 -4.92 0.77 2.36
C GLU A 22 -6.13 0.00 2.92
N MET A 23 -7.08 -0.37 2.07
CA MET A 23 -8.24 -1.17 2.48
C MET A 23 -7.87 -2.61 2.89
N CYS A 24 -6.90 -3.26 2.24
CA CYS A 24 -6.44 -4.59 2.65
C CYS A 24 -5.81 -4.55 4.04
N LEU A 25 -5.00 -3.51 4.32
CA LEU A 25 -4.40 -3.27 5.62
C LEU A 25 -5.48 -3.04 6.69
N ALA A 26 -6.48 -2.21 6.40
CA ALA A 26 -7.60 -1.98 7.31
C ALA A 26 -8.42 -3.27 7.57
N MET A 27 -8.69 -4.06 6.53
CA MET A 27 -9.38 -5.34 6.68
C MET A 27 -8.61 -6.29 7.59
N ALA A 28 -7.28 -6.36 7.48
CA ALA A 28 -6.46 -7.19 8.36
C ALA A 28 -6.49 -6.74 9.83
N ALA A 29 -6.65 -5.44 10.09
CA ALA A 29 -6.74 -4.91 11.44
C ALA A 29 -8.11 -5.12 12.11
N PHE A 30 -9.19 -5.28 11.33
CA PHE A 30 -10.57 -5.27 11.85
C PHE A 30 -11.37 -6.54 11.60
N LEU A 31 -11.02 -7.33 10.59
CA LEU A 31 -11.73 -8.54 10.21
C LEU A 31 -10.97 -9.79 10.65
N LYS A 32 -11.70 -10.87 10.87
CA LYS A 32 -11.13 -12.19 11.16
C LYS A 32 -10.78 -12.92 9.86
N ASN A 33 -9.95 -13.95 10.00
CA ASN A 33 -9.62 -14.90 8.92
C ASN A 33 -8.87 -14.27 7.73
N ILE A 34 -8.12 -13.20 7.97
CA ILE A 34 -7.14 -12.66 7.03
C ILE A 34 -5.77 -13.24 7.40
N MET A 35 -5.20 -14.07 6.53
CA MET A 35 -3.96 -14.78 6.83
C MET A 35 -2.72 -14.04 6.32
N ALA A 36 -2.84 -13.36 5.19
CA ALA A 36 -1.72 -12.70 4.52
C ALA A 36 -2.19 -11.49 3.73
N VAL A 37 -1.42 -10.41 3.74
CA VAL A 37 -1.68 -9.18 2.98
C VAL A 37 -0.44 -8.79 2.19
N ALA A 38 -0.58 -8.69 0.87
CA ALA A 38 0.40 -8.04 0.01
C ALA A 38 -0.12 -6.64 -0.35
N SER A 39 0.60 -5.61 0.08
CA SER A 39 0.24 -4.20 -0.08
C SER A 39 1.24 -3.52 -1.01
N LEU A 40 0.77 -3.03 -2.15
CA LEU A 40 1.57 -2.42 -3.20
C LEU A 40 1.36 -0.90 -3.17
N ASN A 41 2.42 -0.13 -2.93
CA ASN A 41 2.42 1.35 -2.96
C ASN A 41 1.18 1.98 -2.30
N ALA A 42 0.88 1.57 -1.08
CA ALA A 42 -0.35 1.94 -0.39
C ALA A 42 -0.08 2.87 0.78
N PRO A 43 -1.00 3.81 1.06
CA PRO A 43 -1.06 4.48 2.35
C PRO A 43 -1.26 3.47 3.49
N VAL A 44 -0.69 3.78 4.65
CA VAL A 44 -0.87 3.02 5.92
C VAL A 44 -1.84 3.72 6.89
N ALA A 45 -2.46 4.79 6.41
CA ALA A 45 -3.45 5.60 7.11
C ALA A 45 -4.66 5.80 6.20
N ILE A 46 -5.82 6.06 6.80
CA ILE A 46 -7.05 6.27 6.05
C ILE A 46 -6.98 7.58 5.27
N THR A 47 -7.24 7.53 3.97
CA THR A 47 -7.22 8.70 3.08
C THR A 47 -8.57 8.93 2.41
N CYS A 48 -8.85 10.18 2.01
CA CYS A 48 -10.00 10.62 1.18
C CYS A 48 -11.40 10.47 1.81
N ILE A 49 -11.77 9.28 2.29
CA ILE A 49 -13.08 8.97 2.87
C ILE A 49 -12.87 8.28 4.22
N PRO A 50 -13.53 8.74 5.31
CA PRO A 50 -13.42 8.11 6.62
C PRO A 50 -13.81 6.63 6.58
N LEU A 51 -13.05 5.79 7.27
CA LEU A 51 -13.33 4.36 7.35
C LEU A 51 -14.31 4.11 8.50
N CYS A 52 -15.45 3.51 8.19
CA CYS A 52 -16.45 3.11 9.17
C CYS A 52 -16.48 1.59 9.29
N TYR A 53 -16.34 1.06 10.51
CA TYR A 53 -16.51 -0.36 10.81
C TYR A 53 -17.20 -0.54 12.16
N LYS A 54 -18.47 -0.99 12.11
CA LYS A 54 -19.35 -1.06 13.29
C LYS A 54 -19.45 0.30 13.98
N ASP A 55 -19.06 0.37 15.25
CA ASP A 55 -19.02 1.55 16.11
C ASP A 55 -17.73 2.37 15.95
N LYS A 56 -16.78 1.92 15.13
CA LYS A 56 -15.48 2.58 14.92
C LYS A 56 -15.51 3.46 13.68
N ILE A 57 -14.98 4.67 13.83
CA ILE A 57 -14.71 5.60 12.73
C ILE A 57 -13.24 5.97 12.80
N ILE A 58 -12.50 5.73 11.72
CA ILE A 58 -11.13 6.25 11.55
C ILE A 58 -11.22 7.46 10.61
N PRO A 59 -10.85 8.66 11.08
CA PRO A 59 -10.84 9.85 10.24
C PRO A 59 -9.76 9.77 9.16
N THR A 60 -9.92 10.57 8.12
CA THR A 60 -8.95 10.66 7.03
C THR A 60 -7.76 11.53 7.41
N LEU A 61 -6.60 11.22 6.85
CA LEU A 61 -5.54 12.21 6.66
C LEU A 61 -6.05 13.39 5.84
N THR A 62 -5.62 14.59 6.21
CA THR A 62 -5.90 15.80 5.45
C THR A 62 -5.06 15.82 4.17
N LEU A 63 -5.71 16.11 3.05
CA LEU A 63 -5.06 16.32 1.76
C LEU A 63 -4.98 17.82 1.46
N TYR A 64 -3.78 18.30 1.13
CA TYR A 64 -3.53 19.68 0.74
C TYR A 64 -3.02 19.74 -0.69
N GLU A 65 -3.93 19.96 -1.64
CA GLU A 65 -3.56 20.05 -3.05
C GLU A 65 -2.50 21.13 -3.33
N HIS A 66 -2.52 22.24 -2.58
CA HIS A 66 -1.54 23.32 -2.73
C HIS A 66 -0.10 22.91 -2.41
N LYS A 67 0.12 21.76 -1.74
CA LYS A 67 1.46 21.19 -1.52
C LYS A 67 1.99 20.42 -2.75
N ALA A 68 1.17 20.19 -3.77
CA ALA A 68 1.61 19.56 -5.01
C ALA A 68 2.67 20.42 -5.71
N LYS A 69 3.72 19.77 -6.22
CA LYS A 69 4.85 20.46 -6.86
C LYS A 69 4.72 20.38 -8.37
N ALA A 70 4.83 21.52 -9.04
CA ALA A 70 4.92 21.56 -10.50
C ALA A 70 6.26 20.97 -10.96
N THR A 71 6.19 20.10 -11.96
CA THR A 71 7.38 19.51 -12.59
C THR A 71 7.65 20.14 -13.95
N ASN A 72 8.88 19.99 -14.45
CA ASN A 72 9.30 20.54 -15.75
C ASN A 72 8.44 20.07 -16.94
N SER A 73 7.71 18.96 -16.79
CA SER A 73 6.84 18.37 -17.82
C SER A 73 5.38 18.88 -17.78
N LYS A 74 5.11 20.02 -17.10
CA LYS A 74 3.75 20.53 -16.86
C LYS A 74 2.83 19.50 -16.19
N CYS A 75 3.43 18.64 -15.37
CA CYS A 75 2.73 17.66 -14.54
C CYS A 75 2.89 18.05 -13.07
N LEU A 76 2.12 17.42 -12.19
CA LEU A 76 2.18 17.64 -10.75
C LEU A 76 2.74 16.41 -10.04
N ASP A 77 3.63 16.64 -9.08
CA ASP A 77 4.07 15.65 -8.09
C ASP A 77 3.19 15.81 -6.85
N TYR A 78 2.58 14.70 -6.41
CA TYR A 78 1.63 14.67 -5.32
C TYR A 78 2.18 14.00 -4.05
N SER A 79 3.44 13.57 -4.05
CA SER A 79 4.05 12.86 -2.92
C SER A 79 3.92 13.60 -1.58
N ASP A 80 3.86 14.95 -1.60
CA ASP A 80 3.77 15.80 -0.40
C ASP A 80 2.37 16.30 -0.06
N VAL A 81 1.30 15.87 -0.76
CA VAL A 81 -0.06 16.41 -0.52
C VAL A 81 -0.75 15.84 0.72
N LEU A 82 -0.34 14.66 1.18
CA LEU A 82 -0.83 14.08 2.41
C LEU A 82 0.02 14.57 3.59
N ASP A 83 -0.64 14.93 4.70
CA ASP A 83 0.07 15.07 5.97
C ASP A 83 0.75 13.73 6.34
N ASP A 84 1.86 13.84 7.07
CA ASP A 84 2.53 12.66 7.60
C ASP A 84 1.69 12.04 8.73
N PRO A 85 1.16 10.82 8.57
CA PRO A 85 0.32 10.19 9.59
C PRO A 85 1.06 9.89 10.90
N PHE A 86 2.39 9.84 10.88
CA PHE A 86 3.21 9.61 12.08
C PHE A 86 3.54 10.89 12.84
N GLN A 87 3.28 12.06 12.23
CA GLN A 87 3.41 13.37 12.87
C GLN A 87 2.05 14.01 13.16
N ALA A 88 0.97 13.44 12.62
CA ALA A 88 -0.39 13.91 12.84
C ALA A 88 -0.83 13.70 14.31
N PRO A 89 -1.49 14.69 14.93
CA PRO A 89 -1.92 14.58 16.33
C PRO A 89 -2.74 13.33 16.61
N GLY A 90 -2.30 12.57 17.61
CA GLY A 90 -3.04 11.40 18.13
C GLY A 90 -3.09 10.20 17.19
N ASN A 91 -2.34 10.18 16.08
CA ASN A 91 -2.27 9.04 15.16
C ASN A 91 -3.65 8.56 14.67
N GLN A 92 -4.63 9.47 14.63
CA GLN A 92 -6.04 9.08 14.56
C GLN A 92 -6.41 8.42 13.25
N SER A 93 -5.71 8.75 12.16
CA SER A 93 -5.91 8.18 10.83
C SER A 93 -5.10 6.91 10.58
N LEU A 94 -4.12 6.56 11.43
CA LEU A 94 -3.30 5.36 11.23
C LEU A 94 -4.15 4.09 11.35
N ILE A 95 -3.89 3.15 10.44
CA ILE A 95 -4.49 1.82 10.52
C ILE A 95 -3.81 1.07 11.67
N PRO A 96 -4.56 0.49 12.64
CA PRO A 96 -3.98 -0.18 13.80
C PRO A 96 -3.47 -1.59 13.44
N LEU A 97 -2.39 -1.64 12.67
CA LEU A 97 -1.76 -2.89 12.21
C LEU A 97 -1.17 -3.72 13.34
N ASP A 98 -0.94 -3.12 14.51
CA ASP A 98 -0.57 -3.80 15.76
C ASP A 98 -1.58 -4.90 16.14
N LYS A 99 -2.85 -4.67 15.83
CA LYS A 99 -3.96 -5.60 16.14
C LYS A 99 -4.11 -6.72 15.12
N ALA A 100 -3.42 -6.62 13.98
CA ALA A 100 -3.50 -7.63 12.96
C ALA A 100 -2.57 -8.81 13.28
N GLU A 101 -3.06 -10.01 12.95
CA GLU A 101 -2.31 -11.28 13.05
C GLU A 101 -1.82 -11.76 11.67
N ALA A 102 -2.28 -11.11 10.59
CA ALA A 102 -1.92 -11.44 9.22
C ALA A 102 -0.43 -11.26 8.96
N GLN A 103 0.11 -12.04 8.04
CA GLN A 103 1.46 -11.82 7.50
C GLN A 103 1.42 -10.65 6.52
N PHE A 104 2.44 -9.80 6.51
CA PHE A 104 2.50 -8.61 5.65
C PHE A 104 3.65 -8.67 4.65
N LEU A 105 3.36 -8.34 3.41
CA LEU A 105 4.35 -8.05 2.37
C LEU A 105 4.09 -6.65 1.83
N PHE A 106 5.00 -5.73 2.09
CA PHE A 106 4.97 -4.39 1.53
C PHE A 106 5.84 -4.36 0.26
N VAL A 107 5.26 -3.98 -0.87
CA VAL A 107 5.91 -3.90 -2.18
C VAL A 107 5.90 -2.44 -2.61
N LEU A 108 7.07 -1.84 -2.75
CA LEU A 108 7.22 -0.39 -2.79
C LEU A 108 8.07 0.04 -3.98
N GLY A 109 7.61 1.08 -4.69
CA GLY A 109 8.42 1.83 -5.64
C GLY A 109 9.07 3.01 -4.95
N GLN A 110 10.39 3.15 -5.08
CA GLN A 110 11.11 4.29 -4.50
C GLN A 110 10.90 5.60 -5.28
N ASP A 111 10.37 5.51 -6.50
CA ASP A 111 10.06 6.66 -7.37
C ASP A 111 8.55 6.92 -7.38
N ASP A 112 7.83 6.58 -6.31
CA ASP A 112 6.40 6.84 -6.17
C ASP A 112 6.14 8.33 -5.89
N HIS A 113 5.51 9.01 -6.86
CA HIS A 113 5.16 10.43 -6.81
C HIS A 113 3.69 10.70 -6.44
N VAL A 114 2.96 9.68 -5.98
CA VAL A 114 1.57 9.78 -5.52
C VAL A 114 1.48 9.57 -4.02
N VAL A 115 2.20 8.58 -3.52
CA VAL A 115 2.24 8.19 -2.11
C VAL A 115 3.69 8.07 -1.67
N LYS A 116 4.03 8.52 -0.46
CA LYS A 116 5.35 8.27 0.14
C LYS A 116 5.48 6.83 0.63
N SER A 117 5.36 5.88 -0.30
CA SER A 117 5.23 4.45 -0.04
C SER A 117 6.40 3.90 0.80
N GLU A 118 7.64 4.26 0.47
CA GLU A 118 8.83 3.84 1.24
C GLU A 118 8.85 4.38 2.67
N HIS A 119 8.57 5.67 2.84
CA HIS A 119 8.48 6.29 4.17
C HIS A 119 7.41 5.61 5.02
N TYR A 120 6.20 5.47 4.47
CA TYR A 120 5.06 4.91 5.20
C TYR A 120 5.26 3.46 5.62
N ALA A 121 5.77 2.61 4.73
CA ALA A 121 6.04 1.22 5.06
C ALA A 121 7.19 1.10 6.09
N THR A 122 8.24 1.91 5.95
CA THR A 122 9.38 1.91 6.88
C THR A 122 8.93 2.30 8.29
N GLU A 123 8.20 3.40 8.43
CA GLU A 123 7.74 3.88 9.73
C GLU A 123 6.73 2.93 10.38
N VAL A 124 5.77 2.37 9.62
CA VAL A 124 4.83 1.41 10.19
C VAL A 124 5.53 0.12 10.63
N CYS A 125 6.52 -0.36 9.87
CA CYS A 125 7.30 -1.54 10.25
C CYS A 125 8.16 -1.29 11.50
N LYS A 126 8.71 -0.08 11.69
CA LYS A 126 9.37 0.29 12.95
C LYS A 126 8.42 0.22 14.14
N LEU A 127 7.18 0.73 13.99
CA LEU A 127 6.16 0.66 15.04
C LEU A 127 5.78 -0.79 15.38
N LEU A 128 5.59 -1.62 14.36
CA LEU A 128 5.30 -3.05 14.53
C LEU A 128 6.46 -3.75 15.25
N GLN A 129 7.70 -3.50 14.83
CA GLN A 129 8.89 -4.08 15.45
C GLN A 129 9.03 -3.66 16.93
N ALA A 130 8.75 -2.39 17.25
CA ALA A 130 8.78 -1.89 18.63
C ALA A 130 7.74 -2.57 19.54
N GLN A 131 6.72 -3.20 18.96
CA GLN A 131 5.71 -4.00 19.65
C GLN A 131 5.99 -5.51 19.60
N GLY A 132 7.17 -5.91 19.13
CA GLY A 132 7.61 -7.32 19.06
C GLY A 132 7.00 -8.10 17.89
N LYS A 133 6.44 -7.41 16.88
CA LYS A 133 5.92 -8.05 15.66
C LYS A 133 7.05 -8.26 14.66
N GLU A 134 7.10 -9.45 14.06
CA GLU A 134 8.06 -9.83 13.02
C GLU A 134 7.38 -10.37 11.75
N ASN A 135 6.05 -10.33 11.70
CA ASN A 135 5.20 -10.86 10.64
C ASN A 135 5.11 -9.91 9.42
N PHE A 136 6.21 -9.28 9.01
CA PHE A 136 6.25 -8.39 7.86
C PHE A 136 7.55 -8.50 7.05
N GLN A 137 7.46 -8.16 5.77
CA GLN A 137 8.58 -8.05 4.84
C GLN A 137 8.40 -6.82 3.96
N ILE A 138 9.51 -6.15 3.61
CA ILE A 138 9.53 -5.02 2.68
C ILE A 138 10.35 -5.42 1.45
N LEU A 139 9.78 -5.18 0.27
CA LEU A 139 10.46 -5.20 -1.01
C LEU A 139 10.43 -3.78 -1.59
N SER A 140 11.58 -3.12 -1.61
CA SER A 140 11.73 -1.77 -2.15
C SER A 140 12.46 -1.83 -3.50
N TYR A 141 11.90 -1.17 -4.51
CA TYR A 141 12.39 -1.21 -5.89
C TYR A 141 12.82 0.20 -6.36
N PRO A 142 14.14 0.43 -6.52
CA PRO A 142 14.65 1.67 -7.11
C PRO A 142 14.10 1.88 -8.53
N GLY A 143 13.81 3.14 -8.89
CA GLY A 143 13.33 3.50 -10.24
C GLY A 143 11.98 2.89 -10.60
N THR A 144 11.17 2.50 -9.62
CA THR A 144 9.81 1.99 -9.80
C THR A 144 8.83 3.01 -9.26
N GLY A 145 7.84 3.37 -10.07
CA GLY A 145 6.82 4.37 -9.72
C GLY A 145 5.66 3.79 -8.93
N HIS A 146 4.55 4.54 -8.92
CA HIS A 146 3.33 4.22 -8.21
C HIS A 146 2.67 2.93 -8.74
N CYS A 147 2.42 2.84 -10.04
CA CYS A 147 1.79 1.66 -10.64
C CYS A 147 2.79 0.49 -10.65
N ILE A 148 2.54 -0.58 -9.88
CA ILE A 148 3.29 -1.85 -9.94
C ILE A 148 2.34 -2.91 -10.52
N ASP A 149 2.31 -2.99 -11.84
CA ASP A 149 1.43 -3.90 -12.57
C ASP A 149 2.01 -5.32 -12.70
N PRO A 150 1.21 -6.32 -13.13
CA PRO A 150 1.74 -7.62 -13.52
C PRO A 150 2.85 -7.53 -14.57
N PRO A 151 3.71 -8.56 -14.69
CA PRO A 151 4.85 -8.54 -15.61
C PRO A 151 4.48 -8.14 -17.04
N PHE A 152 5.35 -7.31 -17.63
CA PHE A 152 5.27 -6.84 -19.02
C PHE A 152 4.18 -5.82 -19.33
N PHE A 153 3.41 -5.36 -18.33
CA PHE A 153 2.58 -4.18 -18.51
C PHE A 153 3.45 -2.94 -18.80
N PRO A 154 3.02 -2.06 -19.73
CA PRO A 154 3.81 -0.90 -20.10
C PRO A 154 3.95 0.08 -18.93
N LEU A 155 5.09 0.75 -18.86
CA LEU A 155 5.32 1.78 -17.85
C LEU A 155 4.40 2.99 -18.10
N TYR A 156 3.71 3.42 -17.03
CA TYR A 156 2.87 4.60 -17.03
C TYR A 156 3.44 5.71 -16.14
N ARG A 157 4.40 6.48 -16.67
CA ARG A 157 5.12 7.54 -15.90
C ARG A 157 4.28 8.75 -15.56
N ILE A 158 3.28 9.04 -16.38
CA ILE A 158 2.44 10.23 -16.26
C ILE A 158 1.00 9.78 -16.45
N GLY A 159 0.14 10.16 -15.52
CA GLY A 159 -1.27 9.79 -15.54
C GLY A 159 -2.16 10.87 -14.96
N SER A 160 -3.38 10.49 -14.60
CA SER A 160 -4.28 11.34 -13.83
C SER A 160 -4.20 10.96 -12.36
N HIS A 161 -4.05 11.94 -11.46
CA HIS A 161 -4.09 11.68 -10.03
C HIS A 161 -5.48 11.10 -9.65
N PRO A 162 -5.55 10.02 -8.85
CA PRO A 162 -6.81 9.32 -8.58
C PRO A 162 -7.87 10.20 -7.88
N VAL A 163 -7.44 11.19 -7.10
CA VAL A 163 -8.33 12.14 -6.38
C VAL A 163 -8.54 13.46 -7.13
N PHE A 164 -7.46 14.19 -7.42
CA PHE A 164 -7.57 15.53 -8.03
C PHE A 164 -7.89 15.51 -9.53
N HIS A 165 -7.80 14.37 -10.21
CA HIS A 165 -8.04 14.21 -11.65
C HIS A 165 -7.18 15.13 -12.54
N LYS A 166 -6.05 15.59 -12.03
CA LYS A 166 -5.07 16.42 -12.72
C LYS A 166 -3.88 15.59 -13.17
N ARG A 167 -3.20 16.05 -14.22
CA ARG A 167 -2.04 15.39 -14.79
C ARG A 167 -0.91 15.28 -13.75
N ALA A 168 -0.52 14.06 -13.43
CA ALA A 168 0.39 13.71 -12.35
C ALA A 168 1.59 12.93 -12.86
N VAL A 169 2.74 13.14 -12.22
CA VAL A 169 3.86 12.20 -12.32
C VAL A 169 3.53 11.01 -11.43
N LEU A 170 3.63 9.81 -12.00
CA LEU A 170 3.48 8.54 -11.28
C LEU A 170 4.83 7.86 -11.05
N GLY A 171 5.88 8.33 -11.73
CA GLY A 171 7.26 7.85 -11.59
C GLY A 171 7.58 6.59 -12.38
N GLY A 172 8.82 6.13 -12.21
CA GLY A 172 9.38 4.93 -12.81
C GLY A 172 10.35 5.19 -13.97
N GLU A 173 11.38 4.37 -14.05
CA GLU A 173 12.28 4.21 -15.19
C GLU A 173 11.98 2.88 -15.88
N LEU A 174 11.92 2.88 -17.21
CA LEU A 174 11.40 1.74 -17.99
C LEU A 174 12.09 0.42 -17.64
N ARG A 175 13.42 0.38 -17.61
CA ARG A 175 14.18 -0.85 -17.36
C ARG A 175 14.07 -1.29 -15.90
N ALA A 176 14.18 -0.38 -14.95
CA ALA A 176 14.03 -0.66 -13.52
C ALA A 176 12.62 -1.17 -13.21
N TYR A 177 11.60 -0.48 -13.73
CA TYR A 177 10.19 -0.85 -13.61
C TYR A 177 9.92 -2.26 -14.13
N SER A 178 10.32 -2.58 -15.35
CA SER A 178 10.09 -3.91 -15.93
C SER A 178 10.73 -5.04 -15.12
N LYS A 179 11.93 -4.80 -14.57
CA LYS A 179 12.59 -5.77 -13.67
C LYS A 179 11.85 -5.92 -12.35
N ALA A 180 11.38 -4.80 -11.79
CA ALA A 180 10.62 -4.78 -10.55
C ALA A 180 9.32 -5.57 -10.67
N GLN A 181 8.55 -5.40 -11.76
CA GLN A 181 7.31 -6.16 -11.99
C GLN A 181 7.55 -7.68 -11.98
N VAL A 182 8.56 -8.15 -12.74
CA VAL A 182 8.89 -9.59 -12.83
C VAL A 182 9.28 -10.14 -11.46
N HIS A 183 10.13 -9.41 -10.72
CA HIS A 183 10.55 -9.85 -9.39
C HIS A 183 9.39 -9.80 -8.39
N ALA A 184 8.68 -8.68 -8.28
CA ALA A 184 7.56 -8.49 -7.36
C ALA A 184 6.47 -9.53 -7.55
N TRP A 185 6.10 -9.83 -8.81
CA TRP A 185 5.08 -10.84 -9.10
C TRP A 185 5.47 -12.22 -8.56
N SER A 186 6.72 -12.63 -8.80
CA SER A 186 7.24 -13.89 -8.27
C SER A 186 7.22 -13.93 -6.73
N GLN A 187 7.63 -12.83 -6.08
CA GLN A 187 7.64 -12.73 -4.63
C GLN A 187 6.23 -12.74 -4.02
N ILE A 188 5.26 -12.06 -4.63
CA ILE A 188 3.85 -12.07 -4.23
C ILE A 188 3.29 -13.50 -4.31
N GLN A 189 3.58 -14.22 -5.41
CA GLN A 189 3.18 -15.62 -5.55
C GLN A 189 3.82 -16.51 -4.48
N ALA A 190 5.13 -16.36 -4.22
CA ALA A 190 5.84 -17.13 -3.20
C ALA A 190 5.28 -16.85 -1.80
N PHE A 191 5.01 -15.59 -1.48
CA PHE A 191 4.40 -15.15 -0.23
C PHE A 191 3.03 -15.79 0.02
N PHE A 192 2.11 -15.70 -0.95
CA PHE A 192 0.79 -16.33 -0.77
C PHE A 192 0.86 -17.86 -0.76
N LYS A 193 1.74 -18.49 -1.54
CA LYS A 193 1.95 -19.94 -1.44
C LYS A 193 2.40 -20.34 -0.04
N LYS A 194 3.35 -19.61 0.54
CA LYS A 194 3.86 -19.86 1.90
C LYS A 194 2.78 -19.75 2.96
N TYR A 195 1.89 -18.76 2.89
CA TYR A 195 0.97 -18.45 3.99
C TYR A 195 -0.48 -18.88 3.77
N LEU A 196 -0.86 -19.32 2.57
CA LEU A 196 -2.22 -19.80 2.27
C LEU A 196 -2.29 -21.29 1.89
N ILE A 197 -1.20 -21.87 1.38
CA ILE A 197 -1.20 -23.27 0.91
C ILE A 197 -0.58 -24.19 1.95
N VAL A 198 0.47 -23.73 2.66
CA VAL A 198 1.18 -24.50 3.68
C VAL A 198 0.42 -24.43 5.00
N ASN A 199 -0.59 -25.30 5.11
CA ASN A 199 -1.15 -25.90 6.31
C ASN A 199 -1.73 -27.26 5.87
#